data_AF-A0A094AV54-F1
#
_entry.id   AF-A0A094AV54-F1
#
_cell.length_a   1.000
_cell.length_b   1.000
_cell.length_c   1.000
_cell.angle_alpha   90.00
_cell.angle_beta   90.00
_cell.angle_gamma   90.00
#
_symmetry.space_group_name_H-M   'P 1'
#
loop_
_entity.id
_entity.type
_entity.pdbx_description
1 polymer ?
#
loop_
_entity_poly.entity_id
_entity_poly.type
_entity_poly.pdbx_seq_one_letter_code
_entity_poly.pdbx_strand_id
1 'polypeptide(L)'
;MPPALDGLPNEIISSILTQLHGDQATLAAICRVSRYLGSVATAPLYRVIQQHEDGPHDPCRTPLLLRTLLLNPALGSHIVEVQLKIPGQEHEDVSCFSEEEWLLLKAQVARLYGTGLFTDDLFSKNILHTTDPCDSPGSEWTWNKNVREGQWDAVLSLMLYCCPRLEKLRGFEWDRWNGLGPIYPGFYFFTFFMSGVARSKAQGHLHAQKSRPRPDRVPILPQYRYAHLSLKAESPGRPILLQSLLPFLYSSAIELDQVDTKIEGGGTERYRLWGDLMFPTKKLVIRGSLMSANTLGYLLDSFEVLEEFLLEYGIGDKKYLYVSMRRMVHGSGPLPRGLLRSKKTLTKLELARGFSALYAQDYSSIDQTLGSLRDFEVLTHLTVKLELLIWHAKPSNESSLCDIMPRSLEFLSIATEDVLVSADLTLIIDTVSRKERSLLRNVHHFEELVLRKESVVPNLWHLVLDGIQRETADSSALATLKRACATSSVQLSIVLYHVCFPASGESAMRSERVNF
;
A
#
# COMPACT_ATOMS: atom_id res chain seq x y z
N MET A 1 -18.66 -47.49 -5.22
CA MET A 1 -18.90 -46.04 -5.42
C MET A 1 -17.94 -45.27 -4.53
N PRO A 2 -17.24 -44.25 -5.03
CA PRO A 2 -16.43 -43.39 -4.17
C PRO A 2 -17.33 -42.72 -3.12
N PRO A 3 -16.83 -42.45 -1.90
CA PRO A 3 -17.64 -41.81 -0.87
C PRO A 3 -18.11 -40.43 -1.36
N ALA A 4 -19.41 -40.18 -1.24
CA ALA A 4 -19.98 -38.87 -1.54
C ALA A 4 -19.38 -37.83 -0.59
N LEU A 5 -19.10 -36.62 -1.11
CA LEU A 5 -18.58 -35.48 -0.35
C LEU A 5 -19.39 -35.20 0.92
N ASP A 6 -20.70 -35.48 0.90
CA ASP A 6 -21.62 -35.31 2.03
C ASP A 6 -21.31 -36.20 3.25
N GLY A 7 -20.51 -37.26 3.08
CA GLY A 7 -20.11 -38.18 4.16
C GLY A 7 -18.84 -37.77 4.91
N LEU A 8 -18.20 -36.67 4.52
CA LEU A 8 -16.96 -36.20 5.14
C LEU A 8 -17.24 -35.24 6.32
N PRO A 9 -16.35 -35.18 7.33
CA PRO A 9 -16.41 -34.16 8.36
C PRO A 9 -16.39 -32.74 7.78
N ASN A 10 -17.09 -31.82 8.44
CA ASN A 10 -17.22 -30.42 8.02
C ASN A 10 -15.86 -29.72 7.85
N GLU A 11 -14.88 -30.06 8.68
CA GLU A 11 -13.53 -29.50 8.60
C GLU A 11 -12.83 -29.89 7.30
N ILE A 12 -13.03 -31.15 6.85
CA ILE A 12 -12.45 -31.67 5.60
C ILE A 12 -13.16 -31.05 4.40
N ILE A 13 -14.49 -31.00 4.42
CA ILE A 13 -15.28 -30.36 3.35
C ILE A 13 -14.89 -28.89 3.22
N SER A 14 -14.80 -28.17 4.34
CA SER A 14 -14.41 -26.76 4.34
C SER A 14 -12.99 -26.57 3.80
N SER A 15 -12.05 -27.44 4.18
CA SER A 15 -10.68 -27.41 3.66
C SER A 15 -10.64 -27.63 2.14
N ILE A 16 -11.39 -28.58 1.61
CA ILE A 16 -11.51 -28.81 0.16
C ILE A 16 -12.09 -27.58 -0.54
N LEU A 17 -13.17 -27.01 -0.02
CA LEU A 17 -13.81 -25.82 -0.60
C LEU A 17 -12.92 -24.58 -0.53
N THR A 18 -12.06 -24.46 0.50
CA THR A 18 -11.08 -23.37 0.56
C THR A 18 -9.99 -23.49 -0.51
N GLN A 19 -9.71 -24.69 -1.04
CA GLN A 19 -8.79 -24.85 -2.16
C GLN A 19 -9.40 -24.37 -3.49
N LEU A 20 -10.73 -24.26 -3.58
CA LEU A 20 -11.43 -23.70 -4.74
C LEU A 20 -11.49 -22.16 -4.70
N HIS A 21 -10.65 -21.51 -3.90
CA HIS A 21 -10.61 -20.06 -3.82
C HIS A 21 -10.31 -19.43 -5.18
N GLY A 22 -11.25 -18.62 -5.69
CA GLY A 22 -11.16 -18.01 -7.02
C GLY A 22 -11.94 -18.75 -8.12
N ASP A 23 -12.36 -19.99 -7.89
CA ASP A 23 -13.25 -20.73 -8.81
C ASP A 23 -14.73 -20.57 -8.42
N GLN A 24 -15.24 -19.37 -8.71
CA GLN A 24 -16.62 -18.97 -8.41
C GLN A 24 -17.65 -19.85 -9.13
N ALA A 25 -17.33 -20.35 -10.32
CA ALA A 25 -18.24 -21.19 -11.10
C ALA A 25 -18.45 -22.56 -10.45
N THR A 26 -17.36 -23.19 -10.00
CA THR A 26 -17.42 -24.48 -9.30
C THR A 26 -18.10 -24.33 -7.94
N LEU A 27 -17.78 -23.28 -7.17
CA LEU A 27 -18.46 -23.01 -5.89
C LEU A 27 -19.97 -22.78 -6.08
N ALA A 28 -20.38 -22.02 -7.10
CA ALA A 28 -21.79 -21.80 -7.41
C ALA A 28 -22.50 -23.08 -7.85
N ALA A 29 -21.82 -23.95 -8.61
CA ALA A 29 -22.34 -25.26 -8.99
C ALA A 29 -22.56 -26.15 -7.75
N ILE A 30 -21.60 -26.19 -6.82
CA ILE A 30 -21.70 -26.95 -5.57
C ILE A 30 -22.92 -26.51 -4.74
N CYS A 31 -23.18 -25.20 -4.66
CA CYS A 31 -24.37 -24.68 -3.97
C CYS A 31 -25.70 -25.16 -4.56
N ARG A 32 -25.73 -25.55 -5.84
CA ARG A 32 -26.92 -26.08 -6.53
C ARG A 32 -27.09 -27.59 -6.35
N VAL A 33 -26.02 -28.32 -6.06
CA VAL A 33 -26.03 -29.79 -5.96
C VAL A 33 -26.64 -30.27 -4.64
N SER A 34 -26.36 -29.58 -3.53
CA SER A 34 -26.83 -29.98 -2.19
C SER A 34 -27.08 -28.75 -1.31
N ARG A 35 -28.18 -28.75 -0.56
CA ARG A 35 -28.46 -27.68 0.44
C ARG A 35 -27.38 -27.64 1.53
N TYR A 36 -26.87 -28.80 1.93
CA TYR A 36 -25.82 -28.91 2.93
C TYR A 36 -24.50 -28.35 2.40
N LEU A 37 -24.03 -28.84 1.24
CA LEU A 37 -22.81 -28.30 0.63
C LEU A 37 -22.96 -26.82 0.28
N GLY A 38 -24.15 -26.37 -0.11
CA GLY A 38 -24.44 -24.96 -0.32
C GLY A 38 -24.28 -24.13 0.95
N SER A 39 -24.72 -24.63 2.10
CA SER A 39 -24.54 -23.92 3.38
C SER A 39 -23.07 -23.74 3.75
N VAL A 40 -22.21 -24.71 3.41
CA VAL A 40 -20.75 -24.65 3.67
C VAL A 40 -20.03 -23.82 2.59
N ALA A 41 -20.44 -23.94 1.33
CA ALA A 41 -19.82 -23.27 0.18
C ALA A 41 -20.21 -21.80 0.03
N THR A 42 -21.31 -21.35 0.66
CA THR A 42 -21.75 -19.94 0.64
C THR A 42 -20.67 -19.01 1.20
N ALA A 43 -20.03 -19.37 2.32
CA ALA A 43 -18.97 -18.55 2.92
C ALA A 43 -17.74 -18.35 2.00
N PRO A 44 -17.12 -19.39 1.42
CA PRO A 44 -16.01 -19.21 0.48
C PRO A 44 -16.45 -18.57 -0.86
N LEU A 45 -17.68 -18.80 -1.32
CA LEU A 45 -18.23 -18.18 -2.54
C LEU A 45 -18.27 -16.64 -2.42
N TYR A 46 -18.89 -16.13 -1.36
CA TYR A 46 -19.05 -14.68 -1.14
C TYR A 46 -17.84 -14.01 -0.48
N ARG A 47 -16.76 -14.75 -0.18
CA ARG A 47 -15.60 -14.20 0.53
C ARG A 47 -14.93 -13.03 -0.20
N VAL A 48 -14.82 -13.14 -1.52
CA VAL A 48 -14.18 -12.15 -2.39
C VAL A 48 -15.13 -11.81 -3.53
N ILE A 49 -15.50 -10.55 -3.65
CA ILE A 49 -16.28 -10.04 -4.78
C ILE A 49 -15.31 -9.55 -5.85
N GLN A 50 -15.41 -10.05 -7.08
CA GLN A 50 -14.45 -9.74 -8.15
C GLN A 50 -15.10 -9.09 -9.36
N GLN A 51 -15.00 -7.76 -9.54
CA GLN A 51 -15.54 -7.13 -10.75
C GLN A 51 -14.75 -7.51 -12.04
N HIS A 52 -15.26 -8.40 -12.91
CA HIS A 52 -14.69 -8.81 -14.22
C HIS A 52 -15.36 -8.13 -15.44
N GLU A 53 -14.59 -7.91 -16.52
CA GLU A 53 -15.13 -7.55 -17.86
C GLU A 53 -15.44 -8.82 -18.65
N ASP A 54 -16.56 -8.84 -19.38
CA ASP A 54 -17.22 -10.02 -19.99
C ASP A 54 -17.50 -11.19 -19.04
N GLY A 55 -17.29 -10.91 -17.75
CA GLY A 55 -17.60 -11.79 -16.66
C GLY A 55 -18.82 -11.30 -15.90
N PRO A 56 -19.13 -11.99 -14.80
CA PRO A 56 -20.24 -11.71 -13.93
C PRO A 56 -20.19 -10.36 -13.18
N HIS A 57 -19.68 -9.28 -13.76
CA HIS A 57 -19.63 -7.92 -13.20
C HIS A 57 -19.61 -6.86 -14.31
N ASP A 58 -20.51 -7.04 -15.26
CA ASP A 58 -21.27 -5.97 -15.88
C ASP A 58 -21.68 -4.91 -14.81
N PRO A 59 -21.55 -3.60 -15.05
CA PRO A 59 -22.10 -2.53 -14.19
C PRO A 59 -23.57 -2.76 -13.79
N CYS A 60 -24.31 -3.63 -14.49
CA CYS A 60 -25.60 -4.16 -14.04
C CYS A 60 -25.57 -4.99 -12.73
N ARG A 61 -24.41 -5.23 -12.09
CA ARG A 61 -24.29 -6.16 -10.94
C ARG A 61 -23.92 -5.57 -9.59
N THR A 62 -23.39 -4.36 -9.49
CA THR A 62 -23.33 -3.68 -8.17
C THR A 62 -24.74 -3.45 -7.63
N PRO A 63 -25.72 -2.98 -8.43
CA PRO A 63 -27.12 -2.87 -7.99
C PRO A 63 -27.70 -4.24 -7.61
N LEU A 64 -27.47 -5.29 -8.40
CA LEU A 64 -27.96 -6.64 -8.08
C LEU A 64 -27.30 -7.25 -6.83
N LEU A 65 -26.02 -7.00 -6.61
CA LEU A 65 -25.33 -7.43 -5.40
C LEU A 65 -25.85 -6.67 -4.19
N LEU A 66 -26.01 -5.35 -4.30
CA LEU A 66 -26.65 -4.54 -3.26
C LEU A 66 -28.05 -5.08 -2.96
N ARG A 67 -28.88 -5.32 -3.96
CA ARG A 67 -30.20 -5.97 -3.82
C ARG A 67 -30.11 -7.29 -3.05
N THR A 68 -29.16 -8.15 -3.42
CA THR A 68 -28.94 -9.44 -2.76
C THR A 68 -28.57 -9.27 -1.28
N LEU A 69 -27.70 -8.33 -0.96
CA LEU A 69 -27.28 -8.03 0.42
C LEU A 69 -28.40 -7.40 1.25
N LEU A 70 -29.28 -6.60 0.63
CA LEU A 70 -30.46 -6.05 1.28
C LEU A 70 -31.46 -7.14 1.66
N LEU A 71 -31.72 -8.06 0.74
CA LEU A 71 -32.66 -9.18 0.94
C LEU A 71 -32.09 -10.26 1.87
N ASN A 72 -30.76 -10.41 1.90
CA ASN A 72 -30.08 -11.37 2.76
C ASN A 72 -28.84 -10.76 3.45
N PRO A 73 -29.05 -10.02 4.56
CA PRO A 73 -27.95 -9.34 5.28
C PRO A 73 -26.88 -10.28 5.84
N ALA A 74 -27.20 -11.56 6.07
CA ALA A 74 -26.24 -12.53 6.57
C ALA A 74 -25.07 -12.75 5.58
N LEU A 75 -25.31 -12.61 4.27
CA LEU A 75 -24.28 -12.73 3.24
C LEU A 75 -23.19 -11.68 3.38
N GLY A 76 -23.54 -10.48 3.84
CA GLY A 76 -22.59 -9.40 4.11
C GLY A 76 -21.51 -9.79 5.14
N SER A 77 -21.82 -10.74 6.02
CA SER A 77 -20.89 -11.27 7.03
C SER A 77 -19.91 -12.31 6.48
N HIS A 78 -19.97 -12.64 5.19
CA HIS A 78 -18.98 -13.51 4.53
C HIS A 78 -17.99 -12.72 3.69
N ILE A 79 -18.34 -11.51 3.27
CA ILE A 79 -17.51 -10.65 2.41
C ILE A 79 -16.35 -10.06 3.22
N VAL A 80 -15.13 -10.40 2.82
CA VAL A 80 -13.88 -9.93 3.44
C VAL A 80 -13.09 -9.03 2.49
N GLU A 81 -13.24 -9.24 1.18
CA GLU A 81 -12.55 -8.48 0.16
C GLU A 81 -13.49 -8.09 -0.99
N VAL A 82 -13.39 -6.84 -1.44
CA VAL A 82 -14.04 -6.37 -2.66
C VAL A 82 -12.97 -5.88 -3.62
N GLN A 83 -12.97 -6.46 -4.83
CA GLN A 83 -12.13 -6.03 -5.93
C GLN A 83 -12.97 -5.14 -6.86
N LEU A 84 -12.57 -3.89 -6.90
CA LEU A 84 -13.12 -2.83 -7.73
C LEU A 84 -12.33 -2.79 -9.04
N LYS A 85 -13.04 -2.79 -10.15
CA LYS A 85 -12.51 -2.28 -11.42
C LYS A 85 -13.05 -0.86 -11.62
N ILE A 86 -12.43 -0.10 -12.52
CA ILE A 86 -12.99 1.20 -12.88
C ILE A 86 -14.43 0.99 -13.40
N PRO A 87 -15.41 1.76 -12.91
CA PRO A 87 -16.76 1.76 -13.46
C PRO A 87 -16.73 2.18 -14.93
N GLY A 88 -17.35 1.38 -15.79
CA GLY A 88 -17.46 1.70 -17.23
C GLY A 88 -18.46 2.81 -17.56
N GLN A 89 -19.39 3.12 -16.64
CA GLN A 89 -20.45 4.12 -16.80
C GLN A 89 -20.56 4.99 -15.54
N GLU A 90 -20.98 6.25 -15.71
CA GLU A 90 -21.22 7.16 -14.57
C GLU A 90 -22.44 6.77 -13.74
N HIS A 91 -23.43 6.16 -14.39
CA HIS A 91 -24.68 5.71 -13.78
C HIS A 91 -24.88 4.21 -14.07
N GLU A 92 -25.13 3.43 -13.04
CA GLU A 92 -25.48 2.02 -13.11
C GLU A 92 -26.98 1.83 -13.40
N ASP A 93 -27.32 0.71 -14.04
CA ASP A 93 -28.72 0.32 -14.24
C ASP A 93 -29.35 -0.16 -12.93
N VAL A 94 -30.11 0.74 -12.29
CA VAL A 94 -30.85 0.47 -11.06
C VAL A 94 -32.30 0.03 -11.30
N SER A 95 -32.68 -0.32 -12.54
CA SER A 95 -34.02 -0.85 -12.86
C SER A 95 -34.34 -2.19 -12.20
N CYS A 96 -33.34 -2.86 -11.63
CA CYS A 96 -33.48 -4.15 -10.96
C CYS A 96 -34.19 -4.08 -9.59
N PHE A 97 -34.43 -2.89 -9.03
CA PHE A 97 -35.09 -2.70 -7.74
C PHE A 97 -36.60 -2.49 -7.88
N SER A 98 -37.39 -3.22 -7.09
CA SER A 98 -38.83 -2.98 -6.92
C SER A 98 -39.09 -1.78 -5.99
N GLU A 99 -40.32 -1.25 -5.99
CA GLU A 99 -40.72 -0.18 -5.05
C GLU A 99 -40.56 -0.57 -3.57
N GLU A 100 -40.76 -1.86 -3.24
CA GLU A 100 -40.50 -2.37 -1.88
C GLU A 100 -39.02 -2.37 -1.54
N GLU A 101 -38.15 -2.73 -2.50
CA GLU A 101 -36.70 -2.73 -2.32
C GLU A 101 -36.13 -1.30 -2.23
N TRP A 102 -36.77 -0.32 -2.89
CA TRP A 102 -36.45 1.09 -2.72
C TRP A 102 -36.71 1.60 -1.29
N LEU A 103 -37.71 1.05 -0.59
CA LEU A 103 -37.92 1.35 0.83
C LEU A 103 -36.77 0.81 1.70
N LEU A 104 -36.24 -0.38 1.37
CA LEU A 104 -35.08 -0.95 2.06
C LEU A 104 -33.82 -0.11 1.83
N LEU A 105 -33.59 0.35 0.60
CA LEU A 105 -32.49 1.27 0.27
C LEU A 105 -32.59 2.57 1.06
N LYS A 106 -33.77 3.20 1.06
CA LYS A 106 -34.00 4.43 1.83
C LYS A 106 -33.74 4.22 3.33
N ALA A 107 -34.15 3.07 3.88
CA ALA A 107 -33.85 2.71 5.26
C ALA A 107 -32.34 2.54 5.52
N GLN A 108 -31.56 2.01 4.56
CA GLN A 108 -30.10 1.96 4.68
C GLN A 108 -29.46 3.34 4.72
N VAL A 109 -29.88 4.23 3.82
CA VAL A 109 -29.39 5.62 3.79
C VAL A 109 -29.73 6.29 5.11
N ALA A 110 -30.96 6.16 5.60
CA ALA A 110 -31.35 6.70 6.91
C ALA A 110 -30.51 6.12 8.07
N ARG A 111 -30.15 4.83 8.04
CA ARG A 111 -29.23 4.23 9.03
C ARG A 111 -27.82 4.80 8.95
N LEU A 112 -27.31 5.00 7.73
CA LEU A 112 -26.00 5.60 7.49
C LEU A 112 -25.96 7.02 8.10
N TYR A 113 -26.95 7.86 7.81
CA TYR A 113 -27.09 9.20 8.39
C TYR A 113 -27.38 9.18 9.90
N GLY A 114 -28.09 8.16 10.39
CA GLY A 114 -28.37 7.92 11.80
C GLY A 114 -27.11 7.76 12.68
N THR A 115 -25.95 7.44 12.08
CA THR A 115 -24.64 7.45 12.77
C THR A 115 -24.24 8.84 13.27
N GLY A 116 -24.74 9.90 12.63
CA GLY A 116 -24.39 11.29 12.90
C GLY A 116 -22.98 11.68 12.44
N LEU A 117 -22.34 10.86 11.60
CA LEU A 117 -21.00 11.13 11.05
C LEU A 117 -21.07 11.85 9.70
N PHE A 118 -22.12 11.61 8.92
CA PHE A 118 -22.34 12.22 7.61
C PHE A 118 -23.10 13.54 7.78
N THR A 119 -22.35 14.63 7.69
CA THR A 119 -22.87 16.00 7.85
C THR A 119 -22.45 16.87 6.67
N ASP A 120 -23.18 17.95 6.42
CA ASP A 120 -22.79 18.94 5.41
C ASP A 120 -21.40 19.55 5.68
N ASP A 121 -21.00 19.66 6.95
CA ASP A 121 -19.62 20.09 7.32
C ASP A 121 -18.56 19.06 6.92
N LEU A 122 -18.85 17.76 7.07
CA LEU A 122 -17.93 16.74 6.58
C LEU A 122 -17.89 16.71 5.05
N PHE A 123 -19.06 16.89 4.40
CA PHE A 123 -19.15 16.91 2.96
C PHE A 123 -18.47 18.15 2.34
N SER A 124 -18.60 19.33 2.94
CA SER A 124 -17.95 20.56 2.45
C SER A 124 -16.43 20.53 2.60
N LYS A 125 -15.92 19.72 3.53
CA LYS A 125 -14.50 19.39 3.67
C LYS A 125 -14.03 18.32 2.68
N ASN A 126 -14.94 17.70 1.92
CA ASN A 126 -14.58 16.77 0.87
C ASN A 126 -14.05 17.54 -0.34
N ILE A 127 -12.90 17.09 -0.83
CA ILE A 127 -12.03 17.88 -1.69
C ILE A 127 -12.48 17.92 -3.15
N LEU A 128 -13.45 17.09 -3.50
CA LEU A 128 -13.90 16.96 -4.87
C LEU A 128 -14.92 18.04 -5.27
N HIS A 129 -15.48 18.80 -4.31
CA HIS A 129 -16.56 19.75 -4.60
C HIS A 129 -16.13 20.81 -5.64
N THR A 130 -16.56 20.63 -6.88
CA THR A 130 -16.52 21.66 -7.92
C THR A 130 -17.48 22.78 -7.52
N THR A 131 -17.21 23.99 -8.00
CA THR A 131 -17.87 25.24 -7.62
C THR A 131 -19.37 25.35 -7.96
N ASP A 132 -20.07 24.24 -8.26
CA ASP A 132 -21.49 24.26 -8.52
C ASP A 132 -22.29 24.03 -7.22
N PRO A 133 -23.04 25.03 -6.74
CA PRO A 133 -23.88 24.90 -5.55
C PRO A 133 -25.12 24.11 -5.92
N CYS A 134 -25.03 22.77 -5.94
CA CYS A 134 -26.22 21.96 -5.72
C CYS A 134 -26.64 22.12 -4.26
N ASP A 135 -27.92 22.32 -4.00
CA ASP A 135 -28.45 22.44 -2.64
C ASP A 135 -28.16 21.16 -1.83
N SER A 136 -27.32 21.26 -0.79
CA SER A 136 -27.06 20.20 0.21
C SER A 136 -26.59 18.82 -0.33
N PRO A 137 -25.43 18.74 -1.01
CA PRO A 137 -24.96 17.50 -1.61
C PRO A 137 -24.58 16.41 -0.59
N GLY A 138 -24.38 16.80 0.67
CA GLY A 138 -24.15 15.91 1.81
C GLY A 138 -25.39 15.50 2.60
N SER A 139 -26.61 15.70 2.07
CA SER A 139 -27.86 15.38 2.78
C SER A 139 -28.40 13.97 2.47
N GLU A 140 -29.21 13.44 3.40
CA GLU A 140 -29.91 12.16 3.23
C GLU A 140 -30.75 12.15 1.95
N TRP A 141 -31.40 13.27 1.63
CA TRP A 141 -32.21 13.42 0.42
C TRP A 141 -31.34 13.32 -0.84
N THR A 142 -30.22 14.03 -0.88
CA THR A 142 -29.32 14.01 -2.04
C THR A 142 -28.70 12.64 -2.25
N TRP A 143 -28.31 11.94 -1.19
CA TRP A 143 -27.83 10.56 -1.31
C TRP A 143 -28.91 9.63 -1.91
N ASN A 144 -30.14 9.70 -1.40
CA ASN A 144 -31.26 8.90 -1.94
C ASN A 144 -31.53 9.21 -3.41
N LYS A 145 -31.49 10.49 -3.81
CA LYS A 145 -31.65 10.91 -5.20
C LYS A 145 -30.58 10.28 -6.10
N ASN A 146 -29.31 10.40 -5.74
CA ASN A 146 -28.20 9.89 -6.56
C ASN A 146 -28.20 8.35 -6.64
N VAL A 147 -28.56 7.65 -5.57
CA VAL A 147 -28.76 6.19 -5.63
C VAL A 147 -29.91 5.82 -6.57
N ARG A 148 -31.00 6.60 -6.59
CA ARG A 148 -32.15 6.40 -7.49
C ARG A 148 -31.83 6.72 -8.95
N GLU A 149 -30.94 7.68 -9.18
CA GLU A 149 -30.42 8.02 -10.50
C GLU A 149 -29.34 7.02 -10.97
N GLY A 150 -28.88 6.14 -10.07
CA GLY A 150 -27.91 5.10 -10.36
C GLY A 150 -26.46 5.57 -10.27
N GLN A 151 -26.16 6.70 -9.62
CA GLN A 151 -24.79 7.18 -9.51
C GLN A 151 -23.89 6.13 -8.86
N TRP A 152 -22.89 5.67 -9.61
CA TRP A 152 -22.18 4.42 -9.33
C TRP A 152 -21.50 4.42 -7.95
N ASP A 153 -20.88 5.53 -7.53
CA ASP A 153 -20.10 5.62 -6.30
C ASP A 153 -21.00 5.69 -5.05
N ALA A 154 -22.21 6.22 -5.20
CA ALA A 154 -23.25 6.19 -4.17
C ALA A 154 -23.80 4.77 -3.97
N VAL A 155 -24.08 4.05 -5.06
CA VAL A 155 -24.54 2.66 -5.03
C VAL A 155 -23.46 1.74 -4.44
N LEU A 156 -22.21 1.89 -4.88
CA LEU A 156 -21.07 1.15 -4.34
C LEU A 156 -20.92 1.35 -2.83
N SER A 157 -20.99 2.60 -2.37
CA SER A 157 -20.84 2.93 -0.94
C SER A 157 -21.89 2.24 -0.07
N LEU A 158 -23.13 2.13 -0.54
CA LEU A 158 -24.19 1.38 0.16
C LEU A 158 -23.95 -0.14 0.12
N MET A 159 -23.44 -0.67 -0.99
CA MET A 159 -23.04 -2.07 -1.08
C MET A 159 -21.96 -2.40 -0.06
N LEU A 160 -20.92 -1.58 0.03
CA LEU A 160 -19.86 -1.72 1.03
C LEU A 160 -20.43 -1.61 2.46
N TYR A 161 -21.34 -0.67 2.72
CA TYR A 161 -21.98 -0.53 4.03
C TYR A 161 -22.70 -1.81 4.50
N CYS A 162 -23.20 -2.63 3.57
CA CYS A 162 -23.81 -3.92 3.87
C CYS A 162 -22.81 -5.04 4.18
N CYS A 163 -21.50 -4.77 4.16
CA CYS A 163 -20.42 -5.76 4.33
C CYS A 163 -19.63 -5.52 5.63
N PRO A 164 -20.16 -5.87 6.83
CA PRO A 164 -19.53 -5.54 8.12
C PRO A 164 -18.14 -6.18 8.35
N ARG A 165 -17.84 -7.28 7.65
CA ARG A 165 -16.56 -8.00 7.73
C ARG A 165 -15.57 -7.63 6.63
N LEU A 166 -15.86 -6.60 5.84
CA LEU A 166 -14.93 -6.12 4.83
C LEU A 166 -13.61 -5.71 5.51
N GLU A 167 -12.52 -6.36 5.13
CA GLU A 167 -11.17 -6.07 5.60
C GLU A 167 -10.37 -5.30 4.54
N LYS A 168 -10.64 -5.58 3.26
CA LYS A 168 -9.79 -5.16 2.14
C LYS A 168 -10.57 -4.67 0.93
N LEU A 169 -10.10 -3.57 0.35
CA LEU A 169 -10.48 -3.10 -0.98
C LEU A 169 -9.30 -3.26 -1.94
N ARG A 170 -9.53 -3.80 -3.14
CA ARG A 170 -8.53 -3.83 -4.22
C ARG A 170 -9.04 -3.08 -5.44
N GLY A 171 -8.31 -2.08 -5.92
CA GLY A 171 -8.51 -1.49 -7.25
C GLY A 171 -7.54 -2.12 -8.25
N PHE A 172 -8.07 -2.62 -9.38
CA PHE A 172 -7.28 -3.10 -10.52
C PHE A 172 -7.51 -2.22 -11.74
N GLU A 173 -6.45 -2.02 -12.54
CA GLU A 173 -6.48 -1.22 -13.78
C GLU A 173 -7.09 0.17 -13.53
N TRP A 174 -6.68 0.82 -12.44
CA TRP A 174 -7.37 1.98 -11.87
C TRP A 174 -7.30 3.28 -12.70
N ASP A 175 -6.62 3.27 -13.86
CA ASP A 175 -6.76 4.30 -14.90
C ASP A 175 -6.97 3.71 -16.33
N ARG A 176 -8.19 3.82 -16.89
CA ARG A 176 -8.57 3.35 -18.24
C ARG A 176 -8.46 4.45 -19.30
N TRP A 177 -8.36 5.70 -18.90
CA TRP A 177 -8.57 6.80 -19.83
C TRP A 177 -7.25 7.22 -20.47
N ASN A 178 -7.13 6.99 -21.77
CA ASN A 178 -6.01 7.40 -22.64
C ASN A 178 -5.89 8.94 -22.78
N GLY A 179 -5.81 9.70 -21.70
CA GLY A 179 -5.57 11.16 -21.73
C GLY A 179 -6.67 12.00 -22.41
N LEU A 180 -7.85 11.44 -22.66
CA LEU A 180 -9.00 12.15 -23.22
C LEU A 180 -9.85 12.78 -22.10
N GLY A 181 -9.37 13.88 -21.53
CA GLY A 181 -10.21 14.88 -20.85
C GLY A 181 -10.98 14.48 -19.58
N PRO A 182 -11.60 15.47 -18.89
CA PRO A 182 -11.93 15.42 -17.46
C PRO A 182 -13.36 14.92 -17.19
N ILE A 183 -13.84 13.91 -17.91
CA ILE A 183 -15.19 13.35 -17.69
C ILE A 183 -15.06 12.04 -16.94
N TYR A 184 -14.41 12.11 -15.78
CA TYR A 184 -14.56 11.06 -14.78
C TYR A 184 -15.48 11.62 -13.69
N PRO A 185 -16.63 10.99 -13.42
CA PRO A 185 -17.49 11.41 -12.32
C PRO A 185 -16.69 11.18 -11.04
N GLY A 186 -16.25 12.26 -10.41
CA GLY A 186 -15.42 12.21 -9.20
C GLY A 186 -15.99 11.23 -8.17
N PHE A 187 -15.12 10.65 -7.36
CA PHE A 187 -15.49 9.75 -6.25
C PHE A 187 -16.13 10.51 -5.09
N TYR A 188 -17.17 11.31 -5.35
CA TYR A 188 -17.77 12.24 -4.39
C TYR A 188 -18.35 11.50 -3.18
N PHE A 189 -19.30 10.60 -3.42
CA PHE A 189 -19.97 9.82 -2.38
C PHE A 189 -19.04 8.77 -1.79
N PHE A 190 -18.17 8.17 -2.61
CA PHE A 190 -17.22 7.18 -2.10
C PHE A 190 -16.16 7.79 -1.18
N THR A 191 -15.58 8.95 -1.56
CA THR A 191 -14.64 9.67 -0.68
C THR A 191 -15.34 10.11 0.61
N PHE A 192 -16.59 10.61 0.51
CA PHE A 192 -17.39 11.01 1.68
C PHE A 192 -17.69 9.82 2.60
N PHE A 193 -18.06 8.67 2.02
CA PHE A 193 -18.28 7.42 2.73
C PHE A 193 -17.02 6.99 3.50
N MET A 194 -15.88 6.92 2.83
CA MET A 194 -14.61 6.48 3.43
C MET A 194 -14.10 7.44 4.50
N SER A 195 -14.34 8.75 4.35
CA SER A 195 -14.09 9.74 5.39
C SER A 195 -14.94 9.48 6.64
N GLY A 196 -16.23 9.18 6.46
CA GLY A 196 -17.12 8.75 7.54
C GLY A 196 -16.66 7.45 8.22
N VAL A 197 -16.19 6.47 7.44
CA VAL A 197 -15.60 5.21 7.95
C VAL A 197 -14.39 5.50 8.84
N ALA A 198 -13.44 6.30 8.37
CA ALA A 198 -12.26 6.69 9.14
C ALA A 198 -12.64 7.39 10.46
N ARG A 199 -13.57 8.36 10.40
CA ARG A 199 -14.08 9.06 11.60
C ARG A 199 -14.79 8.14 12.58
N SER A 200 -15.49 7.12 12.10
CA SER A 200 -16.16 6.14 12.96
C SER A 200 -15.20 5.32 13.82
N LYS A 201 -13.95 5.19 13.38
CA LYS A 201 -12.88 4.43 14.06
C LYS A 201 -11.98 5.31 14.93
N ALA A 202 -11.91 6.60 14.65
CA ALA A 202 -11.14 7.57 15.41
C ALA A 202 -11.88 7.97 16.71
N GLN A 203 -11.88 7.10 17.72
CA GLN A 203 -12.54 7.37 19.01
C GLN A 203 -11.91 8.54 19.81
N GLY A 204 -10.71 9.03 19.43
CA GLY A 204 -9.96 10.06 20.17
C GLY A 204 -9.96 11.48 19.58
N HIS A 205 -10.60 11.75 18.44
CA HIS A 205 -10.57 13.08 17.79
C HIS A 205 -11.94 13.79 17.77
N LEU A 206 -12.94 13.21 18.42
CA LEU A 206 -14.24 13.85 18.64
C LEU A 206 -14.21 14.85 19.82
N HIS A 207 -13.15 15.65 19.93
CA HIS A 207 -13.16 16.86 20.76
C HIS A 207 -13.63 18.03 19.90
N ALA A 208 -14.95 18.22 19.78
CA ALA A 208 -15.63 19.52 19.55
C ALA A 208 -17.11 19.42 19.12
N GLN A 209 -17.83 18.31 19.32
CA GLN A 209 -19.30 18.36 19.30
C GLN A 209 -19.85 18.15 20.70
N LYS A 210 -20.44 19.23 21.24
CA LYS A 210 -21.14 19.32 22.54
C LYS A 210 -22.41 18.43 22.63
N SER A 211 -22.46 17.30 21.94
CA SER A 211 -23.53 16.32 22.05
C SER A 211 -22.98 15.09 22.75
N ARG A 212 -23.60 14.76 23.89
CA ARG A 212 -23.28 13.63 24.79
C ARG A 212 -22.70 12.42 24.04
N PRO A 213 -21.70 11.72 24.61
CA PRO A 213 -21.25 10.44 24.07
C PRO A 213 -22.46 9.52 23.99
N ARG A 214 -22.91 9.19 22.76
CA ARG A 214 -23.93 8.18 22.55
C ARG A 214 -23.25 6.82 22.78
N PRO A 215 -23.72 5.99 23.72
CA PRO A 215 -23.04 4.76 24.11
C PRO A 215 -23.00 3.65 23.05
N ASP A 216 -23.69 3.80 21.90
CA ASP A 216 -23.84 2.72 20.90
C ASP A 216 -23.45 3.12 19.47
N ARG A 217 -22.36 3.89 19.27
CA ARG A 217 -21.85 4.11 17.90
C ARG A 217 -21.08 2.89 17.42
N VAL A 218 -21.81 1.93 16.82
CA VAL A 218 -21.21 0.82 16.08
C VAL A 218 -20.35 1.41 14.94
N PRO A 219 -19.04 1.10 14.88
CA PRO A 219 -18.17 1.64 13.83
C PRO A 219 -18.64 1.18 12.44
N ILE A 220 -18.49 2.05 11.46
CA ILE A 220 -18.78 1.73 10.06
C ILE A 220 -17.61 0.91 9.54
N LEU A 221 -17.91 -0.24 8.91
CA LEU A 221 -16.91 -1.18 8.40
C LEU A 221 -15.83 -1.53 9.45
N PRO A 222 -16.16 -2.11 10.61
CA PRO A 222 -15.24 -2.28 11.74
C PRO A 222 -13.90 -2.93 11.34
N GLN A 223 -13.96 -3.94 10.46
CA GLN A 223 -12.81 -4.75 10.09
C GLN A 223 -11.96 -4.13 8.96
N TYR A 224 -12.43 -3.06 8.31
CA TYR A 224 -11.76 -2.48 7.16
C TYR A 224 -10.42 -1.85 7.51
N ARG A 225 -9.34 -2.30 6.87
CA ARG A 225 -7.97 -1.86 7.20
C ARG A 225 -7.11 -1.58 5.98
N TYR A 226 -7.37 -2.26 4.87
CA TYR A 226 -6.41 -2.35 3.79
C TYR A 226 -6.98 -1.90 2.44
N ALA A 227 -6.28 -0.99 1.79
CA ALA A 227 -6.47 -0.65 0.39
C ALA A 227 -5.29 -1.14 -0.44
N HIS A 228 -5.57 -1.71 -1.60
CA HIS A 228 -4.57 -2.04 -2.60
C HIS A 228 -4.99 -1.43 -3.93
N LEU A 229 -4.11 -0.69 -4.58
CA LEU A 229 -4.33 -0.18 -5.92
C LEU A 229 -3.21 -0.68 -6.81
N SER A 230 -3.58 -1.36 -7.89
CA SER A 230 -2.65 -1.82 -8.90
C SER A 230 -3.02 -1.27 -10.27
N LEU A 231 -2.01 -0.84 -11.03
CA LEU A 231 -2.17 -0.41 -12.40
C LEU A 231 -1.50 -1.42 -13.34
N LYS A 232 -2.31 -2.24 -14.01
CA LYS A 232 -1.85 -3.13 -15.08
C LYS A 232 -1.96 -2.41 -16.43
N ALA A 233 -1.21 -1.33 -16.60
CA ALA A 233 -1.24 -0.59 -17.86
C ALA A 233 -0.42 -1.31 -18.94
N GLU A 234 -0.96 -1.45 -20.15
CA GLU A 234 -0.20 -1.85 -21.34
C GLU A 234 0.92 -0.85 -21.69
N SER A 235 0.85 0.37 -21.15
CA SER A 235 1.87 1.41 -21.29
C SER A 235 2.30 1.94 -19.91
N PRO A 236 3.51 1.59 -19.42
CA PRO A 236 4.02 2.09 -18.14
C PRO A 236 4.21 3.62 -18.19
N GLY A 237 3.83 4.30 -17.11
CA GLY A 237 4.08 5.74 -16.93
C GLY A 237 2.87 6.68 -17.01
N ARG A 238 1.65 6.17 -16.74
CA ARG A 238 0.42 6.97 -16.82
C ARG A 238 -0.05 7.48 -15.45
N PRO A 239 -0.46 8.77 -15.38
CA PRO A 239 -0.88 9.41 -14.13
C PRO A 239 -2.21 8.87 -13.60
N ILE A 240 -2.24 8.38 -12.37
CA ILE A 240 -3.52 8.26 -11.65
C ILE A 240 -3.95 9.65 -11.14
N LEU A 241 -5.18 10.03 -11.46
CA LEU A 241 -5.81 11.23 -10.91
C LEU A 241 -5.94 11.12 -9.38
N LEU A 242 -5.53 12.17 -8.67
CA LEU A 242 -5.61 12.19 -7.20
C LEU A 242 -7.02 11.91 -6.69
N GLN A 243 -8.03 12.43 -7.38
CA GLN A 243 -9.43 12.22 -7.03
C GLN A 243 -9.80 10.74 -6.89
N SER A 244 -9.15 9.89 -7.69
CA SER A 244 -9.31 8.43 -7.67
C SER A 244 -8.53 7.75 -6.56
N LEU A 245 -7.53 8.40 -5.99
CA LEU A 245 -6.73 7.90 -4.87
C LEU A 245 -7.34 8.27 -3.50
N LEU A 246 -8.00 9.44 -3.40
CA LEU A 246 -8.50 10.00 -2.15
C LEU A 246 -9.33 9.05 -1.26
N PRO A 247 -10.32 8.28 -1.77
CA PRO A 247 -11.08 7.36 -0.92
C PRO A 247 -10.21 6.34 -0.19
N PHE A 248 -9.14 5.89 -0.82
CA PHE A 248 -8.24 4.85 -0.30
C PHE A 248 -7.28 5.39 0.75
N LEU A 249 -6.95 6.69 0.70
CA LEU A 249 -6.12 7.33 1.71
C LEU A 249 -6.78 7.36 3.10
N TYR A 250 -8.09 7.14 3.21
CA TYR A 250 -8.77 6.96 4.51
C TYR A 250 -8.57 5.57 5.14
N SER A 251 -7.81 4.68 4.49
CA SER A 251 -7.52 3.33 4.97
C SER A 251 -6.32 3.35 5.92
N SER A 252 -6.30 2.48 6.94
CA SER A 252 -5.14 2.39 7.84
C SER A 252 -3.86 1.91 7.15
N ALA A 253 -3.99 1.12 6.09
CA ALA A 253 -2.89 0.62 5.29
C ALA A 253 -3.25 0.74 3.81
N ILE A 254 -2.32 1.25 3.01
CA ILE A 254 -2.44 1.36 1.56
C ILE A 254 -1.22 0.77 0.87
N GLU A 255 -1.48 -0.02 -0.17
CA GLU A 255 -0.47 -0.53 -1.10
C GLU A 255 -0.75 0.01 -2.50
N LEU A 256 0.25 0.63 -3.11
CA LEU A 256 0.25 1.15 -4.47
C LEU A 256 1.25 0.33 -5.29
N ASP A 257 0.78 -0.43 -6.27
CA ASP A 257 1.60 -1.33 -7.08
C ASP A 257 1.58 -0.94 -8.56
N GLN A 258 2.76 -0.63 -9.10
CA GLN A 258 2.97 -0.14 -10.47
C GLN A 258 2.16 1.14 -10.81
N VAL A 259 1.81 1.91 -9.80
CA VAL A 259 1.01 3.13 -9.92
C VAL A 259 1.94 4.32 -10.20
N ASP A 260 1.95 4.85 -11.42
CA ASP A 260 2.62 6.12 -11.70
C ASP A 260 1.70 7.29 -11.33
N THR A 261 1.66 7.70 -10.07
CA THR A 261 0.96 8.92 -9.69
C THR A 261 1.82 10.14 -10.05
N LYS A 262 1.67 10.70 -11.25
CA LYS A 262 1.77 12.17 -11.33
C LYS A 262 0.45 12.71 -10.84
N ILE A 263 0.47 13.38 -9.70
CA ILE A 263 -0.69 14.17 -9.27
C ILE A 263 -0.72 15.40 -10.18
N GLU A 264 -1.45 15.28 -11.28
CA GLU A 264 -1.88 16.43 -12.06
C GLU A 264 -2.91 17.22 -11.24
N GLY A 265 -2.68 18.52 -11.17
CA GLY A 265 -3.53 19.46 -10.45
C GLY A 265 -2.92 20.84 -10.60
N GLY A 266 -3.76 21.84 -10.88
CA GLY A 266 -3.32 23.24 -10.86
C GLY A 266 -2.70 23.59 -9.50
N GLY A 267 -1.80 24.58 -9.43
CA GLY A 267 -1.19 25.00 -8.16
C GLY A 267 -2.23 25.32 -7.05
N THR A 268 -3.41 25.77 -7.44
CA THR A 268 -4.57 26.06 -6.58
C THR A 268 -5.30 24.80 -6.08
N GLU A 269 -5.49 23.79 -6.93
CA GLU A 269 -6.07 22.50 -6.52
C GLU A 269 -5.13 21.80 -5.54
N ARG A 270 -3.82 21.80 -5.83
CA ARG A 270 -2.80 21.22 -4.94
C ARG A 270 -2.80 21.85 -3.55
N TYR A 271 -2.93 23.18 -3.45
CA TYR A 271 -3.00 23.86 -2.16
C TYR A 271 -4.29 23.54 -1.39
N ARG A 272 -5.44 23.45 -2.08
CA ARG A 272 -6.73 23.07 -1.47
C ARG A 272 -6.78 21.59 -1.06
N LEU A 273 -6.10 20.71 -1.80
CA LEU A 273 -6.13 19.25 -1.58
C LEU A 273 -5.19 18.77 -0.48
N TRP A 274 -4.02 19.39 -0.35
CA TRP A 274 -2.96 18.92 0.55
C TRP A 274 -2.70 19.87 1.74
N GLY A 275 -3.34 21.05 1.78
CA GLY A 275 -3.07 22.08 2.78
C GLY A 275 -3.48 21.71 4.20
N ASP A 276 -4.68 21.13 4.37
CA ASP A 276 -5.33 20.97 5.69
C ASP A 276 -5.76 19.53 6.02
N LEU A 277 -5.59 18.57 5.10
CA LEU A 277 -6.10 17.21 5.28
C LEU A 277 -5.02 16.24 5.74
N MET A 278 -5.32 15.62 6.88
CA MET A 278 -4.53 14.60 7.53
C MET A 278 -5.30 13.27 7.48
N PHE A 279 -4.68 12.26 6.88
CA PHE A 279 -5.22 10.92 6.78
C PHE A 279 -4.68 10.03 7.92
N PRO A 280 -5.50 9.10 8.45
CA PRO A 280 -5.13 8.22 9.56
C PRO A 280 -4.25 7.03 9.12
N THR A 281 -3.69 7.08 7.90
CA THR A 281 -2.88 6.01 7.33
C THR A 281 -1.64 5.77 8.17
N LYS A 282 -1.47 4.52 8.62
CA LYS A 282 -0.33 4.05 9.39
C LYS A 282 0.70 3.35 8.52
N LYS A 283 0.26 2.72 7.42
CA LYS A 283 1.13 1.95 6.54
C LYS A 283 0.98 2.39 5.09
N LEU A 284 2.09 2.78 4.47
CA LEU A 284 2.17 3.07 3.04
C LEU A 284 3.21 2.15 2.40
N VAL A 285 2.77 1.38 1.41
CA VAL A 285 3.61 0.52 0.58
C VAL A 285 3.49 1.01 -0.86
N ILE A 286 4.61 1.36 -1.48
CA ILE A 286 4.68 1.73 -2.89
C ILE A 286 5.64 0.76 -3.58
N ARG A 287 5.17 0.08 -4.63
CA ARG A 287 5.92 -0.94 -5.38
C ARG A 287 5.92 -0.65 -6.86
N GLY A 288 7.06 -0.85 -7.51
CA GLY A 288 7.22 -0.73 -8.96
C GLY A 288 6.75 0.61 -9.56
N SER A 289 6.62 1.67 -8.77
CA SER A 289 5.88 2.89 -9.12
C SER A 289 6.81 4.04 -9.51
N LEU A 290 6.51 4.78 -10.58
CA LEU A 290 7.37 5.85 -11.14
C LEU A 290 7.01 7.26 -10.64
N MET A 291 6.53 7.38 -9.41
CA MET A 291 5.99 8.62 -8.86
C MET A 291 6.97 9.79 -8.90
N SER A 292 6.46 11.01 -9.06
CA SER A 292 7.29 12.21 -8.95
C SER A 292 7.69 12.48 -7.49
N ALA A 293 8.86 13.09 -7.30
CA ALA A 293 9.33 13.51 -5.97
C ALA A 293 8.26 14.39 -5.25
N ASN A 294 7.64 15.34 -5.96
CA ASN A 294 6.60 16.19 -5.40
C ASN A 294 5.38 15.39 -4.95
N THR A 295 4.92 14.43 -5.76
CA THR A 295 3.79 13.54 -5.40
C THR A 295 4.05 12.82 -4.10
N LEU A 296 5.25 12.23 -3.96
CA LEU A 296 5.62 11.52 -2.74
C LEU A 296 5.65 12.47 -1.54
N GLY A 297 6.20 13.66 -1.70
CA GLY A 297 6.21 14.69 -0.65
C GLY A 297 4.82 15.04 -0.17
N TYR A 298 3.87 15.25 -1.08
CA TYR A 298 2.47 15.54 -0.72
C TYR A 298 1.80 14.37 0.02
N LEU A 299 1.99 13.14 -0.46
CA LEU A 299 1.45 11.96 0.20
C LEU A 299 1.95 11.85 1.64
N LEU A 300 3.28 11.92 1.83
CA LEU A 300 3.90 11.85 3.15
C LEU A 300 3.47 13.02 4.05
N ASP A 301 3.32 14.23 3.49
CA ASP A 301 2.89 15.40 4.23
C ASP A 301 1.45 15.27 4.75
N SER A 302 0.60 14.48 4.09
CA SER A 302 -0.80 14.28 4.46
C SER A 302 -1.07 13.11 5.40
N PHE A 303 -0.05 12.38 5.85
CA PHE A 303 -0.26 11.32 6.86
C PHE A 303 0.02 11.83 8.27
N GLU A 304 -0.90 11.55 9.19
CA GLU A 304 -0.78 11.98 10.57
C GLU A 304 0.12 11.07 11.41
N VAL A 305 0.01 9.76 11.21
CA VAL A 305 0.60 8.73 12.09
C VAL A 305 1.28 7.64 11.27
N LEU A 306 2.10 8.01 10.29
CA LEU A 306 2.78 7.01 9.48
C LEU A 306 3.75 6.19 10.36
N GLU A 307 3.49 4.89 10.47
CA GLU A 307 4.21 3.91 11.29
C GLU A 307 5.13 3.03 10.41
N GLU A 308 4.68 2.66 9.22
CA GLU A 308 5.42 1.83 8.27
C GLU A 308 5.45 2.47 6.88
N PHE A 309 6.65 2.61 6.31
CA PHE A 309 6.83 3.10 4.95
C PHE A 309 7.76 2.21 4.13
N LEU A 310 7.26 1.71 2.99
CA LEU A 310 8.03 0.96 2.01
C LEU A 310 7.94 1.66 0.65
N LEU A 311 9.10 1.94 0.06
CA LEU A 311 9.22 2.47 -1.30
C LEU A 311 10.14 1.58 -2.14
N GLU A 312 9.54 0.95 -3.13
CA GLU A 312 10.20 0.33 -4.27
C GLU A 312 9.88 1.16 -5.52
N TYR A 313 10.89 1.88 -5.99
CA TYR A 313 10.73 2.76 -7.14
C TYR A 313 10.71 1.96 -8.46
N GLY A 314 9.86 2.33 -9.41
CA GLY A 314 9.72 1.55 -10.65
C GLY A 314 10.98 1.53 -11.53
N ILE A 315 11.13 0.48 -12.34
CA ILE A 315 12.15 0.39 -13.39
C ILE A 315 11.49 0.80 -14.71
N GLY A 316 11.75 2.02 -15.14
CA GLY A 316 11.39 2.49 -16.47
C GLY A 316 12.64 2.83 -17.26
N ASP A 317 12.60 2.56 -18.55
CA ASP A 317 13.70 2.87 -19.46
C ASP A 317 13.52 4.31 -19.95
N LYS A 318 14.20 5.29 -19.32
CA LYS A 318 14.39 6.67 -19.84
C LYS A 318 15.19 7.59 -18.90
N LYS A 319 16.06 8.41 -19.51
CA LYS A 319 16.86 9.52 -18.96
C LYS A 319 16.10 10.50 -18.00
N TYR A 320 14.77 10.57 -18.09
CA TYR A 320 13.91 11.42 -17.25
C TYR A 320 13.66 10.89 -15.83
N LEU A 321 13.69 9.56 -15.64
CA LEU A 321 13.46 8.94 -14.34
C LEU A 321 14.58 9.25 -13.35
N TYR A 322 15.80 9.37 -13.88
CA TYR A 322 17.00 9.77 -13.15
C TYR A 322 16.86 11.14 -12.46
N VAL A 323 16.20 12.12 -13.10
CA VAL A 323 16.01 13.46 -12.53
C VAL A 323 15.01 13.43 -11.36
N SER A 324 13.97 12.61 -11.46
CA SER A 324 12.96 12.46 -10.40
C SER A 324 13.54 11.74 -9.18
N MET A 325 14.24 10.62 -9.39
CA MET A 325 14.93 9.86 -8.32
C MET A 325 15.90 10.76 -7.54
N ARG A 326 16.72 11.55 -8.25
CA ARG A 326 17.66 12.50 -7.63
C ARG A 326 16.99 13.51 -6.73
N ARG A 327 15.86 14.07 -7.18
CA ARG A 327 15.11 15.07 -6.38
C ARG A 327 14.44 14.43 -5.19
N MET A 328 14.06 13.15 -5.28
CA MET A 328 13.34 12.43 -4.23
C MET A 328 14.18 12.27 -2.96
N VAL A 329 15.44 11.85 -3.09
CA VAL A 329 16.33 11.47 -1.97
C VAL A 329 17.47 12.46 -1.72
N HIS A 330 17.39 13.68 -2.28
CA HIS A 330 18.29 14.76 -1.89
C HIS A 330 18.06 15.15 -0.43
N GLY A 331 19.07 15.63 0.32
CA GLY A 331 18.95 15.92 1.76
C GLY A 331 17.87 16.95 2.12
N SER A 332 17.44 17.79 1.17
CA SER A 332 16.28 18.70 1.28
C SER A 332 15.07 18.28 0.42
N GLY A 333 15.11 17.07 -0.10
CA GLY A 333 14.10 16.47 -0.96
C GLY A 333 12.82 16.10 -0.21
N PRO A 334 11.77 15.73 -0.95
CA PRO A 334 10.46 15.42 -0.40
C PRO A 334 10.45 14.15 0.46
N LEU A 335 11.31 13.16 0.18
CA LEU A 335 11.39 11.96 1.00
C LEU A 335 11.94 12.27 2.40
N PRO A 336 13.16 12.84 2.57
CA PRO A 336 13.64 13.22 3.91
C PRO A 336 12.66 14.15 4.63
N ARG A 337 12.17 15.20 3.96
CA ARG A 337 11.22 16.15 4.55
C ARG A 337 9.94 15.49 5.04
N GLY A 338 9.33 14.61 4.23
CA GLY A 338 8.10 13.91 4.60
C GLY A 338 8.32 12.97 5.79
N LEU A 339 9.45 12.26 5.82
CA LEU A 339 9.82 11.40 6.94
C LEU A 339 9.99 12.20 8.25
N LEU A 340 10.47 13.45 8.20
CA LEU A 340 10.64 14.29 9.42
C LEU A 340 9.32 14.50 10.17
N ARG A 341 8.16 14.52 9.49
CA ARG A 341 6.85 14.62 10.16
C ARG A 341 6.52 13.39 11.00
N SER A 342 7.07 12.24 10.60
CA SER A 342 6.80 10.94 11.22
C SER A 342 7.89 10.53 12.23
N LYS A 343 8.75 11.46 12.68
CA LYS A 343 9.85 11.18 13.64
C LYS A 343 9.41 10.44 14.91
N LYS A 344 8.18 10.69 15.37
CA LYS A 344 7.62 10.11 16.60
C LYS A 344 6.85 8.82 16.40
N THR A 345 6.50 8.49 15.15
CA THR A 345 5.56 7.41 14.83
C THR A 345 6.17 6.34 13.93
N LEU A 346 7.13 6.69 13.08
CA LEU A 346 7.72 5.78 12.10
C LEU A 346 8.57 4.71 12.79
N THR A 347 8.08 3.47 12.76
CA THR A 347 8.75 2.30 13.33
C THR A 347 9.54 1.51 12.30
N LYS A 348 9.11 1.52 11.03
CA LYS A 348 9.74 0.78 9.95
C LYS A 348 9.88 1.60 8.68
N LEU A 349 11.10 1.65 8.14
CA LEU A 349 11.44 2.31 6.88
C LEU A 349 12.14 1.34 5.93
N GLU A 350 11.61 1.17 4.72
CA GLU A 350 12.17 0.29 3.69
C GLU A 350 12.33 1.02 2.35
N LEU A 351 13.59 1.28 1.97
CA LEU A 351 14.04 2.04 0.79
C LEU A 351 15.14 1.27 0.05
N ALA A 352 14.89 0.00 -0.24
CA ALA A 352 15.92 -0.92 -0.73
C ALA A 352 15.87 -1.22 -2.24
N ARG A 353 14.69 -1.09 -2.85
CA ARG A 353 14.43 -1.61 -4.20
C ARG A 353 14.10 -0.49 -5.18
N GLY A 354 14.41 -0.71 -6.46
CA GLY A 354 13.94 0.18 -7.52
C GLY A 354 14.82 1.37 -7.88
N PHE A 355 15.98 1.52 -7.25
CA PHE A 355 16.90 2.63 -7.46
C PHE A 355 18.12 2.21 -8.31
N SER A 356 17.91 1.57 -9.46
CA SER A 356 18.97 0.84 -10.19
C SER A 356 20.00 1.78 -10.80
N ALA A 357 19.52 2.97 -11.15
CA ALA A 357 20.30 4.11 -11.57
C ALA A 357 21.43 4.53 -10.61
N LEU A 358 21.34 4.21 -9.31
CA LEU A 358 22.39 4.57 -8.33
C LEU A 358 23.75 3.95 -8.67
N TYR A 359 23.77 2.77 -9.32
CA TYR A 359 24.99 2.03 -9.63
C TYR A 359 25.38 2.06 -11.11
N ALA A 360 24.59 2.75 -11.94
CA ALA A 360 24.70 2.67 -13.40
C ALA A 360 25.68 3.69 -14.02
N GLN A 361 26.08 4.76 -13.32
CA GLN A 361 26.86 5.87 -13.93
C GLN A 361 27.81 6.56 -12.92
N ASP A 362 28.99 7.00 -13.40
CA ASP A 362 30.03 7.77 -12.68
C ASP A 362 29.53 9.18 -12.28
N TYR A 363 28.68 9.25 -11.26
CA TYR A 363 28.19 10.52 -10.72
C TYR A 363 28.99 10.93 -9.50
N SER A 364 30.06 11.71 -9.73
CA SER A 364 30.93 12.26 -8.69
C SER A 364 30.38 13.53 -8.00
N SER A 365 29.13 13.95 -8.24
CA SER A 365 28.68 15.32 -7.91
C SER A 365 27.28 15.51 -7.31
N ILE A 366 26.59 14.46 -6.83
CA ILE A 366 25.19 14.59 -6.41
C ILE A 366 24.94 13.95 -5.04
N ASP A 367 24.78 14.77 -3.99
CA ASP A 367 24.47 14.31 -2.63
C ASP A 367 23.04 13.72 -2.54
N GLN A 368 22.93 12.40 -2.65
CA GLN A 368 21.69 11.66 -2.41
C GLN A 368 21.78 11.01 -1.03
N THR A 369 21.33 11.72 0.00
CA THR A 369 21.35 11.19 1.37
C THR A 369 19.99 11.40 2.02
N LEU A 370 19.59 10.45 2.87
CA LEU A 370 18.41 10.60 3.72
C LEU A 370 18.57 11.68 4.79
N GLY A 371 19.80 12.19 4.97
CA GLY A 371 20.17 13.05 6.08
C GLY A 371 20.28 12.27 7.39
N SER A 372 20.27 12.99 8.51
CA SER A 372 20.31 12.38 9.84
C SER A 372 18.95 11.81 10.23
N LEU A 373 18.93 10.55 10.64
CA LEU A 373 17.78 9.85 11.22
C LEU A 373 17.83 9.84 12.75
N ARG A 374 18.80 10.54 13.38
CA ARG A 374 19.04 10.50 14.83
C ARG A 374 17.84 10.92 15.67
N ASP A 375 17.02 11.82 15.14
CA ASP A 375 15.85 12.38 15.82
C ASP A 375 14.62 11.46 15.76
N PHE A 376 14.69 10.30 15.11
CA PHE A 376 13.58 9.36 15.08
C PHE A 376 13.49 8.61 16.40
N GLU A 377 12.39 8.84 17.13
CA GLU A 377 12.22 8.35 18.50
C GLU A 377 11.93 6.85 18.54
N VAL A 378 11.28 6.30 17.52
CA VAL A 378 10.73 4.93 17.52
C VAL A 378 11.11 4.09 16.28
N LEU A 379 12.06 4.54 15.46
CA LEU A 379 12.49 3.83 14.25
C LEU A 379 13.35 2.61 14.62
N THR A 380 12.70 1.44 14.73
CA THR A 380 13.33 0.18 15.10
C THR A 380 13.88 -0.60 13.91
N HIS A 381 13.26 -0.48 12.73
CA HIS A 381 13.61 -1.26 11.54
C HIS A 381 13.97 -0.36 10.36
N LEU A 382 15.22 -0.45 9.90
CA LEU A 382 15.70 0.27 8.72
C LEU A 382 16.24 -0.70 7.67
N THR A 383 15.64 -0.69 6.48
CA THR A 383 16.09 -1.45 5.31
C THR A 383 16.36 -0.48 4.17
N VAL A 384 17.60 -0.32 3.72
CA VAL A 384 17.99 0.80 2.86
C VAL A 384 19.19 0.44 1.99
N LYS A 385 19.35 1.14 0.86
CA LYS A 385 20.60 1.11 0.10
C LYS A 385 21.70 1.91 0.78
N LEU A 386 22.94 1.42 0.71
CA LEU A 386 24.10 2.06 1.33
C LEU A 386 24.29 3.51 0.89
N GLU A 387 24.07 3.79 -0.39
CA GLU A 387 24.31 5.09 -1.03
C GLU A 387 23.38 6.17 -0.48
N LEU A 388 22.23 5.80 0.10
CA LEU A 388 21.30 6.73 0.73
C LEU A 388 21.75 7.13 2.15
N LEU A 389 22.70 6.41 2.74
CA LEU A 389 23.28 6.69 4.06
C LEU A 389 24.66 7.34 3.94
N ILE A 390 25.52 6.83 3.06
CA ILE A 390 26.91 7.25 2.91
C ILE A 390 27.21 7.52 1.44
N TRP A 391 27.60 8.75 1.11
CA TRP A 391 27.87 9.18 -0.27
C TRP A 391 29.35 9.07 -0.66
N HIS A 392 29.63 8.61 -1.89
CA HIS A 392 30.97 8.22 -2.34
C HIS A 392 31.88 9.35 -2.86
N ALA A 393 31.41 10.60 -2.98
CA ALA A 393 32.15 11.61 -3.74
C ALA A 393 33.40 12.19 -3.03
N LYS A 394 33.50 12.12 -1.71
CA LYS A 394 34.72 12.40 -0.94
C LYS A 394 34.53 11.91 0.50
N PRO A 395 35.47 11.14 1.07
CA PRO A 395 35.51 10.95 2.50
C PRO A 395 35.93 12.30 3.11
N SER A 396 34.97 13.19 3.37
CA SER A 396 35.17 14.10 4.49
C SER A 396 35.05 13.24 5.74
N ASN A 397 35.90 13.49 6.74
CA ASN A 397 35.90 12.78 8.02
C ASN A 397 34.61 13.05 8.86
N GLU A 398 33.48 13.38 8.22
CA GLU A 398 32.34 14.06 8.85
C GLU A 398 31.00 13.31 8.73
N SER A 399 30.92 12.15 8.09
CA SER A 399 29.67 11.37 8.03
C SER A 399 29.86 9.90 8.42
N SER A 400 29.97 9.64 9.73
CA SER A 400 29.86 8.27 10.26
C SER A 400 28.40 7.82 10.28
N LEU A 401 28.16 6.50 10.14
CA LEU A 401 26.85 5.93 10.47
C LEU A 401 26.43 6.29 11.90
N CYS A 402 27.40 6.49 12.80
CA CYS A 402 27.14 6.89 14.18
C CYS A 402 26.46 8.27 14.30
N ASP A 403 26.63 9.15 13.32
CA ASP A 403 26.08 10.52 13.37
C ASP A 403 24.64 10.60 12.85
N ILE A 404 24.22 9.57 12.11
CA ILE A 404 22.90 9.55 11.43
C ILE A 404 21.92 8.56 12.03
N MET A 405 22.36 7.54 12.76
CA MET A 405 21.45 6.46 13.21
C MET A 405 20.60 6.87 14.44
N PRO A 406 19.32 6.45 14.50
CA PRO A 406 18.48 6.66 15.67
C PRO A 406 18.83 5.71 16.80
N ARG A 407 18.74 6.17 18.06
CA ARG A 407 19.02 5.33 19.23
C ARG A 407 18.06 4.15 19.38
N SER A 408 16.86 4.26 18.82
CA SER A 408 15.82 3.22 18.84
C SER A 408 16.05 2.07 17.85
N LEU A 409 17.08 2.17 17.00
CA LEU A 409 17.33 1.17 15.96
C LEU A 409 17.62 -0.21 16.57
N GLU A 410 16.87 -1.21 16.11
CA GLU A 410 16.99 -2.62 16.52
C GLU A 410 17.52 -3.48 15.37
N PHE A 411 17.12 -3.16 14.14
CA PHE A 411 17.43 -3.91 12.92
C PHE A 411 17.90 -2.96 11.82
N LEU A 412 19.09 -3.23 11.28
CA LEU A 412 19.64 -2.54 10.11
C LEU A 412 19.89 -3.54 8.99
N SER A 413 19.24 -3.36 7.85
CA SER A 413 19.51 -4.13 6.63
C SER A 413 19.99 -3.21 5.51
N ILE A 414 21.24 -3.41 5.11
CA ILE A 414 21.77 -2.83 3.88
C ILE A 414 21.36 -3.76 2.76
N ALA A 415 20.18 -3.49 2.22
CA ALA A 415 19.56 -4.30 1.19
C ALA A 415 19.98 -3.80 -0.18
N THR A 416 20.20 -4.74 -1.09
CA THR A 416 20.52 -4.44 -2.47
C THR A 416 19.30 -4.69 -3.34
N GLU A 417 19.30 -4.15 -4.56
CA GLU A 417 18.24 -4.47 -5.51
C GLU A 417 18.14 -5.97 -5.71
N ASP A 418 16.90 -6.45 -5.81
CA ASP A 418 16.64 -7.73 -6.43
C ASP A 418 17.40 -7.73 -7.76
N VAL A 419 18.40 -8.59 -7.83
CA VAL A 419 19.03 -9.00 -9.07
C VAL A 419 17.87 -9.33 -10.00
N LEU A 420 17.63 -8.47 -10.99
CA LEU A 420 16.51 -8.64 -11.90
C LEU A 420 16.57 -10.05 -12.44
N VAL A 421 15.44 -10.76 -12.38
CA VAL A 421 15.25 -12.08 -12.98
C VAL A 421 15.21 -11.93 -14.51
N SER A 422 16.15 -11.18 -15.09
CA SER A 422 16.36 -11.04 -16.52
C SER A 422 17.63 -11.79 -16.89
N ALA A 423 17.56 -12.56 -17.97
CA ALA A 423 18.47 -13.63 -18.39
C ALA A 423 19.94 -13.24 -18.66
N ASP A 424 20.39 -12.01 -18.39
CA ASP A 424 21.80 -11.62 -18.57
C ASP A 424 22.58 -11.75 -17.26
N LEU A 425 23.17 -12.93 -17.05
CA LEU A 425 24.04 -13.21 -15.92
C LEU A 425 25.24 -12.23 -15.81
N THR A 426 25.71 -11.68 -16.94
CA THR A 426 26.83 -10.73 -16.96
C THR A 426 26.45 -9.44 -16.23
N LEU A 427 25.27 -8.91 -16.53
CA LEU A 427 24.74 -7.70 -15.88
C LEU A 427 24.54 -7.92 -14.37
N ILE A 428 24.10 -9.12 -14.00
CA ILE A 428 23.92 -9.55 -12.60
C ILE A 428 25.26 -9.56 -11.87
N ILE A 429 26.28 -10.22 -12.44
CA ILE A 429 27.63 -10.32 -11.87
C ILE A 429 28.26 -8.93 -11.73
N ASP A 430 28.15 -8.08 -12.75
CA ASP A 430 28.65 -6.70 -12.71
C ASP A 430 27.99 -5.89 -11.60
N THR A 431 26.68 -6.04 -11.46
CA THR A 431 25.90 -5.34 -10.43
C THR A 431 26.33 -5.79 -9.04
N VAL A 432 26.43 -7.10 -8.79
CA VAL A 432 26.91 -7.66 -7.52
C VAL A 432 28.35 -7.22 -7.24
N SER A 433 29.23 -7.25 -8.24
CA SER A 433 30.64 -6.82 -8.09
C SER A 433 30.79 -5.34 -7.76
N ARG A 434 29.91 -4.47 -8.29
CA ARG A 434 29.89 -3.03 -7.95
C ARG A 434 29.38 -2.83 -6.51
N LYS A 435 28.32 -3.53 -6.13
CA LYS A 435 27.72 -3.50 -4.78
C LYS A 435 28.73 -3.95 -3.72
N GLU A 436 29.36 -5.08 -3.93
CA GLU A 436 30.38 -5.63 -3.03
C GLU A 436 31.52 -4.63 -2.81
N ARG A 437 32.05 -4.02 -3.88
CA ARG A 437 33.09 -2.99 -3.76
C ARG A 437 32.64 -1.78 -2.93
N SER A 438 31.40 -1.31 -3.12
CA SER A 438 30.81 -0.22 -2.34
C SER A 438 30.72 -0.59 -0.85
N LEU A 439 30.21 -1.79 -0.56
CA LEU A 439 30.03 -2.28 0.80
C LEU A 439 31.37 -2.47 1.52
N LEU A 440 32.33 -3.14 0.89
CA LEU A 440 33.65 -3.39 1.50
C LEU A 440 34.43 -2.11 1.76
N ARG A 441 34.34 -1.12 0.86
CA ARG A 441 34.97 0.20 1.08
C ARG A 441 34.40 0.90 2.32
N ASN A 442 33.14 0.66 2.66
CA ASN A 442 32.44 1.28 3.78
C ASN A 442 32.29 0.35 4.99
N VAL A 443 32.91 -0.84 4.99
CA VAL A 443 32.75 -1.85 6.06
C VAL A 443 33.11 -1.28 7.44
N HIS A 444 34.11 -0.40 7.48
CA HIS A 444 34.59 0.26 8.69
C HIS A 444 33.52 1.11 9.38
N HIS A 445 32.56 1.68 8.63
CA HIS A 445 31.45 2.43 9.23
C HIS A 445 30.48 1.54 10.00
N PHE A 446 30.26 0.31 9.52
CA PHE A 446 29.45 -0.68 10.24
C PHE A 446 30.20 -1.21 11.45
N GLU A 447 31.50 -1.44 11.32
CA GLU A 447 32.36 -1.82 12.44
C GLU A 447 32.31 -0.76 13.55
N GLU A 448 32.48 0.51 13.21
CA GLU A 448 32.39 1.62 14.15
C GLU A 448 31.03 1.67 14.84
N LEU A 449 29.93 1.54 14.08
CA LEU A 449 28.57 1.53 14.62
C LEU A 449 28.36 0.41 15.64
N VAL A 450 28.84 -0.80 15.35
CA VAL A 450 28.72 -1.98 16.22
C VAL A 450 29.60 -1.85 17.46
N LEU A 451 30.82 -1.34 17.33
CA LEU A 451 31.71 -1.09 18.47
C LEU A 451 31.17 0.01 19.39
N ARG A 452 30.48 1.00 18.83
CA ARG A 452 29.88 2.13 19.58
C ARG A 452 28.40 1.93 19.93
N LYS A 453 27.86 0.71 19.70
CA LYS A 453 26.46 0.34 19.88
C LYS A 453 25.85 0.91 21.16
N GLU A 454 26.46 0.65 22.31
CA GLU A 454 25.96 1.09 23.63
C GLU A 454 25.67 2.60 23.71
N SER A 455 26.49 3.41 23.05
CA SER A 455 26.36 4.87 23.07
C SER A 455 25.47 5.43 21.95
N VAL A 456 25.39 4.74 20.81
CA VAL A 456 24.78 5.24 19.57
C VAL A 456 23.45 4.54 19.27
N VAL A 457 23.45 3.22 19.20
CA VAL A 457 22.32 2.35 18.81
C VAL A 457 22.16 1.19 19.80
N PRO A 458 21.87 1.47 21.09
CA PRO A 458 21.95 0.46 22.16
C PRO A 458 21.08 -0.78 21.91
N ASN A 459 19.97 -0.61 21.18
CA ASN A 459 19.03 -1.68 20.90
C ASN A 459 19.39 -2.53 19.67
N LEU A 460 20.43 -2.16 18.91
CA LEU A 460 20.78 -2.86 17.67
C LEU A 460 21.17 -4.31 17.97
N TRP A 461 20.36 -5.25 17.53
CA TRP A 461 20.62 -6.68 17.74
C TRP A 461 20.82 -7.42 16.43
N HIS A 462 20.47 -6.84 15.28
CA HIS A 462 20.64 -7.48 13.97
C HIS A 462 21.17 -6.51 12.91
N LEU A 463 22.26 -6.91 12.26
CA LEU A 463 22.82 -6.28 11.07
C LEU A 463 22.73 -7.27 9.89
N VAL A 464 22.14 -6.84 8.78
CA VAL A 464 22.07 -7.60 7.53
C VAL A 464 22.86 -6.87 6.44
N LEU A 465 23.80 -7.59 5.83
CA LEU A 465 24.57 -7.13 4.68
C LEU A 465 24.21 -7.96 3.45
N ASP A 466 23.62 -7.32 2.45
CA ASP A 466 23.26 -7.95 1.19
C ASP A 466 24.25 -7.57 0.08
N GLY A 467 24.48 -8.48 -0.89
CA GLY A 467 25.29 -8.20 -2.07
C GLY A 467 26.77 -8.58 -1.99
N ILE A 468 27.15 -9.58 -1.18
CA ILE A 468 28.54 -10.06 -1.07
C ILE A 468 28.71 -11.33 -1.90
N GLN A 469 29.82 -11.47 -2.63
CA GLN A 469 30.12 -12.73 -3.33
C GLN A 469 30.59 -13.78 -2.32
N ARG A 470 30.22 -15.05 -2.55
CA ARG A 470 30.56 -16.15 -1.64
C ARG A 470 32.07 -16.27 -1.44
N GLU A 471 32.86 -16.02 -2.48
CA GLU A 471 34.32 -16.06 -2.48
C GLU A 471 34.94 -15.00 -1.55
N THR A 472 34.21 -13.90 -1.30
CA THR A 472 34.66 -12.77 -0.47
C THR A 472 34.20 -12.88 0.98
N ALA A 473 33.34 -13.86 1.31
CA ALA A 473 32.78 -14.07 2.64
C ALA A 473 33.86 -14.28 3.72
N ASP A 474 35.00 -14.86 3.33
CA ASP A 474 36.15 -15.15 4.20
C ASP A 474 37.28 -14.11 4.10
N SER A 475 37.03 -12.98 3.43
CA SER A 475 37.99 -11.89 3.33
C SER A 475 38.32 -11.28 4.71
N SER A 476 39.56 -10.84 4.88
CA SER A 476 40.02 -10.14 6.09
C SER A 476 39.22 -8.87 6.38
N ALA A 477 38.61 -8.25 5.37
CA ALA A 477 37.78 -7.06 5.49
C ALA A 477 36.50 -7.31 6.33
N LEU A 478 35.85 -8.47 6.17
CA LEU A 478 34.68 -8.85 6.96
C LEU A 478 35.04 -9.45 8.31
N ALA A 479 36.26 -9.97 8.47
CA ALA A 479 36.71 -10.62 9.70
C ALA A 479 36.69 -9.67 10.92
N THR A 480 36.97 -8.38 10.73
CA THR A 480 36.91 -7.40 11.81
C THR A 480 35.48 -7.08 12.21
N LEU A 481 34.58 -6.89 11.23
CA LEU A 481 33.15 -6.69 11.50
C LEU A 481 32.53 -7.91 12.19
N LYS A 482 32.83 -9.13 11.74
CA LYS A 482 32.38 -10.38 12.40
C LYS A 482 32.80 -10.41 13.88
N ARG A 483 34.06 -10.06 14.18
CA ARG A 483 34.56 -9.97 15.56
C ARG A 483 33.87 -8.89 16.38
N ALA A 484 33.63 -7.71 15.80
CA ALA A 484 32.90 -6.63 16.46
C ALA A 484 31.45 -7.07 16.80
N CYS A 485 30.75 -7.68 15.85
CA CYS A 485 29.40 -8.21 16.05
C CYS A 485 29.33 -9.27 17.16
N ALA A 486 30.27 -10.23 17.15
CA ALA A 486 30.37 -11.24 18.20
C ALA A 486 30.63 -10.61 19.58
N THR A 487 31.46 -9.57 19.65
CA THR A 487 31.80 -8.87 20.90
C THR A 487 30.62 -8.05 21.43
N SER A 488 29.89 -7.37 20.56
CA SER A 488 28.77 -6.49 20.91
C SER A 488 27.40 -7.20 20.93
N SER A 489 27.38 -8.54 20.85
CA SER A 489 26.16 -9.36 20.81
C SER A 489 25.17 -8.88 19.74
N VAL A 490 25.68 -8.63 18.54
CA VAL A 490 24.88 -8.27 17.34
C VAL A 490 24.92 -9.46 16.40
N GLN A 491 23.75 -9.99 16.04
CA GLN A 491 23.66 -11.01 15.01
C GLN A 491 24.02 -10.40 13.67
N LEU A 492 24.98 -11.01 12.94
CA LEU A 492 25.33 -10.59 11.59
C LEU A 492 24.79 -11.60 10.59
N SER A 493 23.92 -11.16 9.68
CA SER A 493 23.51 -11.97 8.53
C SER A 493 24.12 -11.41 7.25
N ILE A 494 24.73 -12.27 6.44
CA ILE A 494 25.26 -11.89 5.14
C ILE A 494 24.52 -12.68 4.06
N VAL A 495 24.00 -11.98 3.05
CA VAL A 495 23.44 -12.61 1.85
C VAL A 495 24.56 -12.77 0.82
N LEU A 496 24.97 -14.01 0.61
CA LEU A 496 26.05 -14.42 -0.28
C LEU A 496 25.52 -14.79 -1.65
N TYR A 497 26.07 -14.19 -2.69
CA TYR A 497 25.76 -14.52 -4.09
C TYR A 497 26.82 -15.44 -4.69
N HIS A 498 26.37 -16.40 -5.51
CA HIS A 498 27.26 -17.32 -6.22
C HIS A 498 26.62 -17.79 -7.54
N VAL A 499 27.45 -18.00 -8.55
CA VAL A 499 27.03 -18.60 -9.81
C VAL A 499 26.86 -20.11 -9.61
N CYS A 500 25.74 -20.65 -10.07
CA CYS A 500 25.46 -22.08 -10.04
C CYS A 500 25.06 -22.58 -11.43
N PHE A 501 25.31 -23.87 -11.67
CA PHE A 501 24.91 -24.58 -12.88
C PHE A 501 23.75 -25.53 -12.55
N PRO A 502 22.48 -25.10 -12.64
CA PRO A 502 21.33 -25.99 -12.52
C PRO A 502 21.34 -27.07 -13.60
N ALA A 503 20.59 -28.16 -13.36
CA ALA A 503 20.49 -29.32 -14.25
C ALA A 503 20.00 -29.00 -15.69
N SER A 504 19.46 -27.79 -15.91
CA SER A 504 19.09 -27.25 -17.23
C SER A 504 20.28 -26.76 -18.07
N GLY A 505 21.50 -26.72 -17.53
CA GLY A 505 22.73 -26.32 -18.25
C GLY A 505 22.93 -24.80 -18.40
N GLU A 506 21.95 -23.98 -18.01
CA GLU A 506 22.05 -22.52 -18.03
C GLU A 506 22.65 -21.99 -16.72
N SER A 507 23.67 -21.14 -16.80
CA SER A 507 24.28 -20.52 -15.61
C SER A 507 23.29 -19.56 -14.94
N ALA A 508 23.08 -19.71 -13.63
CA ALA A 508 22.17 -18.87 -12.86
C ALA A 508 22.85 -18.31 -11.61
N MET A 509 22.49 -17.09 -11.21
CA MET A 509 22.93 -16.53 -9.94
C MET A 509 22.00 -17.00 -8.81
N ARG A 510 22.56 -17.51 -7.72
CA ARG A 510 21.84 -17.86 -6.49
C ARG A 510 22.32 -17.02 -5.33
N SER A 511 21.45 -16.86 -4.33
CA SER A 511 21.79 -16.25 -3.06
C SER A 511 21.54 -17.21 -1.89
N GLU A 512 22.35 -17.09 -0.85
CA GLU A 512 22.25 -17.84 0.41
C GLU A 512 22.48 -16.88 1.58
N ARG A 513 21.61 -16.91 2.60
CA ARG A 513 21.82 -16.11 3.81
C ARG A 513 22.58 -16.94 4.84
N VAL A 514 23.72 -16.43 5.29
CA VAL A 514 24.56 -17.03 6.33
C VAL A 514 24.51 -16.15 7.58
N ASN A 515 24.39 -16.76 8.76
CA ASN A 515 24.40 -16.06 10.05
C ASN A 515 25.74 -16.28 10.75
N PHE A 516 26.28 -15.22 11.36
CA PHE A 516 27.53 -15.18 12.10
C PHE A 516 27.33 -14.65 13.51
#